data_AF-A0A924LFF6-F1
#
_entry.id   AF-A0A924LFF6-F1
#
_cell.length_a   1.000
_cell.length_b   1.000
_cell.length_c   1.000
_cell.angle_alpha   90.00
_cell.angle_beta   90.00
_cell.angle_gamma   90.00
#
_symmetry.space_group_name_H-M   'P 1'
#
loop_
_entity.id
_entity.type
_entity.pdbx_description
1 polymer ?
#
loop_
_entity_poly.entity_id
_entity_poly.type
_entity_poly.pdbx_seq_one_letter_code
_entity_poly.pdbx_strand_id
1 'polypeptide(L)' 'ARVEAGAQGEHKIQRGYIPSVTYSAHWIAHRGLRQAVAGFLEEERREKAAQIDYLAEFAPFKHEV' A
#
# COMPACT_ATOMS: atom_id res chain seq x y z
N ALA A 1 22.67 -3.82 1.51
CA ALA A 1 21.50 -4.51 0.93
C ALA A 1 20.24 -3.96 1.58
N ARG A 2 19.19 -3.64 0.83
CA ARG A 2 17.88 -3.21 1.36
C ARG A 2 17.06 -4.46 1.64
N VAL A 3 16.50 -4.58 2.85
CA VAL A 3 15.66 -5.72 3.23
C VAL A 3 14.20 -5.32 3.05
N GLU A 4 13.42 -6.17 2.39
CA GLU A 4 11.99 -6.00 2.20
C GLU A 4 11.22 -7.04 3.00
N ALA A 5 10.05 -6.65 3.49
CA ALA A 5 9.33 -7.46 4.46
C ALA A 5 8.68 -8.73 3.86
N GLY A 6 8.61 -8.87 2.53
CA GLY A 6 7.85 -9.93 1.85
C GLY A 6 6.32 -9.74 1.94
N ALA A 7 5.53 -10.78 1.66
CA ALA A 7 4.06 -10.74 1.72
C ALA A 7 3.54 -11.32 3.05
N GLN A 8 3.24 -10.45 4.01
CA GLN A 8 2.72 -10.76 5.36
C GLN A 8 2.16 -9.42 5.88
N GLY A 9 0.99 -9.38 6.50
CA GLY A 9 0.24 -8.14 6.82
C GLY A 9 0.83 -7.22 7.91
N GLU A 10 -0.05 -6.51 8.64
CA GLU A 10 0.31 -5.40 9.53
C GLU A 10 1.28 -5.72 10.69
N HIS A 11 1.39 -6.98 11.12
CA HIS A 11 2.30 -7.39 12.21
C HIS A 11 3.78 -7.08 11.93
N LYS A 12 4.14 -6.69 10.70
CA LYS A 12 5.47 -6.20 10.35
C LYS A 12 5.80 -4.80 10.83
N ILE A 13 4.79 -4.00 11.14
CA ILE A 13 4.99 -2.64 11.65
C ILE A 13 5.75 -2.69 12.96
N GLN A 14 5.42 -3.63 13.84
CA GLN A 14 6.14 -3.89 15.09
C GLN A 14 7.62 -4.26 14.89
N ARG A 15 7.99 -4.75 13.69
CA ARG A 15 9.36 -5.08 13.30
C ARG A 15 10.08 -3.94 12.56
N GLY A 16 9.46 -2.76 12.45
CA GLY A 16 10.04 -1.57 11.82
C GLY A 16 9.78 -1.44 10.31
N TYR A 17 8.93 -2.28 9.71
CA TYR A 17 8.55 -2.11 8.30
C TYR A 17 7.29 -1.24 8.20
N ILE A 18 7.46 -0.03 7.68
CA ILE A 18 6.37 0.94 7.52
C ILE A 18 5.69 0.75 6.15
N PRO A 19 4.35 0.88 6.05
CA PRO A 19 3.65 0.84 4.79
C PRO A 19 4.18 1.89 3.80
N SER A 20 4.27 1.50 2.53
CA SER A 20 4.63 2.40 1.44
C SER A 20 3.73 2.12 0.25
N VAL A 21 3.36 3.18 -0.48
CA VAL A 21 2.64 3.03 -1.74
C VAL A 21 3.48 2.19 -2.69
N THR A 22 2.84 1.18 -3.27
CA THR A 22 3.45 0.28 -4.26
C THR A 22 2.61 0.34 -5.53
N TYR A 23 3.28 0.33 -6.68
CA TYR A 23 2.66 0.41 -7.98
C TYR A 23 2.89 -0.88 -8.75
N SER A 24 1.89 -1.28 -9.53
CA SER A 24 2.01 -2.37 -10.49
C SER A 24 1.49 -1.93 -11.85
N ALA A 25 2.00 -2.55 -12.91
CA ALA A 25 1.60 -2.26 -14.28
C ALA A 25 1.01 -3.53 -14.89
N HIS A 26 -0.23 -3.42 -15.38
CA HIS A 26 -0.96 -4.54 -15.96
C HIS A 26 -1.58 -4.16 -17.30
N TRP A 27 -1.36 -4.99 -18.32
CA TRP A 27 -2.09 -4.89 -19.57
C TRP A 27 -3.43 -5.61 -19.45
N ILE A 28 -4.54 -4.90 -19.70
CA ILE A 28 -5.89 -5.46 -19.63
C ILE A 28 -6.56 -5.33 -21.01
N ALA A 29 -6.53 -6.40 -21.80
CA ALA A 29 -7.04 -6.37 -23.17
C ALA A 29 -8.55 -6.06 -23.25
N HIS A 30 -9.35 -6.63 -22.35
CA HIS A 30 -10.80 -6.45 -22.36
C HIS A 30 -11.20 -5.05 -21.87
N ARG A 31 -11.83 -4.24 -22.74
CA ARG A 31 -12.19 -2.84 -22.45
C ARG A 31 -13.08 -2.69 -21.23
N GLY A 32 -14.11 -3.53 -21.10
CA GLY A 32 -15.03 -3.46 -19.95
C GLY A 32 -14.33 -3.77 -18.63
N LEU A 33 -13.40 -4.72 -18.63
CA LEU A 33 -12.63 -5.07 -17.44
C LEU A 33 -11.67 -3.94 -17.05
N ARG A 34 -11.01 -3.33 -18.04
CA ARG A 34 -10.13 -2.17 -17.83
C ARG A 34 -10.88 -1.01 -17.20
N GLN A 35 -12.10 -0.72 -17.66
CA GLN A 35 -12.93 0.34 -17.10
C GLN A 35 -13.38 0.03 -15.67
N ALA A 36 -13.80 -1.21 -15.41
CA ALA A 36 -14.19 -1.63 -14.06
C ALA A 36 -13.02 -1.52 -13.07
N VAL A 37 -11.83 -1.99 -13.44
CA VAL A 37 -10.61 -1.85 -12.63
C VAL A 37 -10.26 -0.38 -12.42
N ALA A 38 -10.31 0.45 -13.47
CA ALA A 38 -10.02 1.87 -13.34
C ALA A 38 -10.99 2.57 -12.37
N GLY A 39 -12.29 2.27 -12.44
CA GLY A 39 -13.29 2.82 -11.51
C GLY A 39 -13.07 2.38 -10.07
N PHE A 40 -12.78 1.10 -9.84
CA PHE A 40 -12.46 0.58 -8.51
C PHE A 40 -11.21 1.26 -7.90
N LEU A 41 -10.17 1.46 -8.71
CA LEU A 41 -8.92 2.08 -8.26
C LEU A 41 -9.09 3.52 -7.78
N GLU A 42 -10.11 4.26 -8.22
CA GLU A 42 -10.36 5.63 -7.72
C GLU A 42 -10.78 5.64 -6.25
N GLU A 43 -11.52 4.63 -5.81
CA GLU A 43 -11.90 4.45 -4.40
C GLU A 43 -10.76 3.81 -3.60
N GLU A 44 -10.21 2.71 -4.11
CA GLU A 44 -9.14 1.98 -3.42
C GLU A 44 -7.94 2.87 -3.11
N ARG A 45 -7.54 3.79 -4.00
CA ARG A 45 -6.42 4.71 -3.73
C ARG A 45 -6.67 5.59 -2.50
N ARG A 46 -7.90 6.09 -2.32
CA ARG A 46 -8.25 6.92 -1.16
C ARG A 46 -8.21 6.10 0.13
N GLU A 47 -8.79 4.91 0.08
CA GLU A 47 -8.80 3.99 1.23
C GLU A 47 -7.39 3.55 1.60
N LYS A 48 -6.55 3.24 0.62
CA LYS A 48 -5.15 2.87 0.85
C LYS A 48 -4.32 4.01 1.41
N ALA A 49 -4.52 5.24 0.94
CA ALA A 49 -3.86 6.40 1.53
C ALA A 49 -4.23 6.55 3.01
N ALA A 50 -5.53 6.52 3.34
CA ALA A 50 -6.00 6.61 4.72
C ALA A 50 -5.49 5.44 5.59
N GLN A 51 -5.43 4.23 5.02
CA GLN A 51 -4.87 3.07 5.70
C GLN A 51 -3.37 3.23 5.98
N ILE A 52 -2.59 3.75 5.02
CA ILE A 52 -1.16 4.00 5.20
C ILE A 52 -0.95 5.02 6.33
N ASP A 53 -1.69 6.13 6.33
CA ASP A 53 -1.60 7.15 7.36
C ASP A 53 -1.95 6.59 8.75
N TYR A 54 -3.05 5.85 8.85
CA TYR A 54 -3.46 5.19 10.09
C TYR A 54 -2.39 4.21 10.60
N LEU A 55 -1.86 3.36 9.72
CA LEU A 55 -0.85 2.37 10.10
C LEU A 55 0.50 3.02 10.49
N ALA A 56 0.82 4.20 9.95
CA ALA A 56 2.01 4.95 10.29
C ALA A 56 2.01 5.43 11.76
N GLU A 57 0.83 5.64 12.37
CA GLU A 57 0.71 5.98 13.79
C GLU A 57 1.23 4.88 14.72
N PHE A 58 1.28 3.64 14.25
CA PHE A 58 1.79 2.48 15.01
C PHE A 58 3.28 2.22 14.79
N ALA A 59 3.99 3.11 14.09
CA ALA A 59 5.42 2.98 13.86
C ALA A 59 6.18 2.89 15.20
N PRO A 60 7.03 1.87 15.42
CA PRO A 60 7.71 1.66 16.70
C PRO A 60 8.80 2.71 17.00
N PHE A 61 9.16 3.54 16.04
CA PHE A 61 10.19 4.58 16.17
C PHE A 61 9.62 5.93 15.74
N LYS A 62 9.87 6.98 16.54
CA LYS A 62 9.58 8.36 16.12
C LYS A 62 10.59 8.76 15.05
N HIS A 63 10.13 9.38 13.97
CA HIS A 63 11.01 10.10 13.06
C HIS A 63 11.70 11.23 13.84
N GLU A 64 13.02 11.15 14.02
CA GLU A 64 13.82 12.32 14.41
C GLU A 64 13.72 13.35 13.28
N VAL A 65 13.48 14.60 13.67
CA VAL A 65 13.40 15.79 12.81
C VAL A 65 14.79 16.17 12.32
#